data_AF-G7V7B1-F1
#
_entry.id   AF-G7V7B1-F1
#
_cell.length_a   1.000
_cell.length_b   1.000
_cell.length_c   1.000
_cell.angle_alpha   90.00
_cell.angle_beta   90.00
_cell.angle_gamma   90.00
#
_symmetry.space_group_name_H-M   'P 1'
#
loop_
_entity.id
_entity.type
_entity.pdbx_description
1 polymer ?
#
loop_
_entity_poly.entity_id
_entity_poly.type
_entity_poly.pdbx_seq_one_letter_code
_entity_poly.pdbx_strand_id
1 'polypeptide(L)'
;MINDIQEYFPIPLRAAKNVLEIGFSNMNMIVHPTTVLLNAGRIESTGGDFRFYTDGVTPSVGKLQELMDKERLQIARAYGLNLLSAIEWIKTAYPVEGESIYELLAKNPVYAGHGSDAPKEIRHRYLTEDIPNLLVPLADFAETANVETPIIDSIITLCSALLDEPFKETGRNLKKLGLDGLEVKDLIRYIEKGY
;
A
#
# COMPACT_ATOMS: atom_id res chain seq x y z
N MET A 1 -5.24 6.14 26.92
CA MET A 1 -6.15 6.59 25.84
C MET A 1 -5.52 7.76 25.10
N ILE A 2 -5.99 8.12 23.89
CA ILE A 2 -5.36 9.15 23.03
C ILE A 2 -5.07 10.46 23.78
N ASN A 3 -5.99 10.91 24.64
CA ASN A 3 -5.82 12.14 25.43
C ASN A 3 -4.58 12.11 26.33
N ASP A 4 -4.15 10.92 26.77
CA ASP A 4 -2.98 10.76 27.66
C ASP A 4 -1.66 10.90 26.91
N ILE A 5 -1.67 10.82 25.59
CA ILE A 5 -0.46 10.90 24.75
C ILE A 5 -0.48 12.06 23.76
N GLN A 6 -1.63 12.71 23.54
CA GLN A 6 -1.81 13.77 22.54
C GLN A 6 -0.80 14.92 22.70
N GLU A 7 -0.42 15.26 23.93
CA GLU A 7 0.57 16.33 24.20
C GLU A 7 1.96 16.06 23.60
N TYR A 8 2.31 14.79 23.37
CA TYR A 8 3.60 14.39 22.80
C TYR A 8 3.61 14.37 21.26
N PHE A 9 2.45 14.58 20.60
CA PHE A 9 2.33 14.53 19.15
C PHE A 9 1.93 15.90 18.59
N PRO A 10 2.65 16.43 17.60
CA PRO A 10 2.36 17.74 17.00
C PRO A 10 1.14 17.73 16.07
N ILE A 11 0.52 16.56 15.87
CA ILE A 11 -0.65 16.35 15.02
C ILE A 11 -1.80 15.75 15.84
N PRO A 12 -3.07 16.07 15.52
CA PRO A 12 -4.21 15.43 16.15
C PRO A 12 -4.19 13.91 15.92
N LEU A 13 -4.28 13.16 17.01
CA LEU A 13 -4.40 11.70 16.96
C LEU A 13 -5.86 11.31 16.82
N ARG A 14 -6.15 10.35 15.93
CA ARG A 14 -7.48 9.76 15.77
C ARG A 14 -7.46 8.29 16.17
N ALA A 15 -8.48 7.87 16.92
CA ALA A 15 -8.69 6.46 17.19
C ALA A 15 -9.14 5.78 15.89
N ALA A 16 -8.39 4.77 15.46
CA ALA A 16 -8.86 3.81 14.48
C ALA A 16 -9.85 2.84 15.16
N LYS A 17 -10.79 2.29 14.38
CA LYS A 17 -11.75 1.27 14.78
C LYS A 17 -11.04 0.04 15.35
N ASN A 18 -10.02 -0.43 14.66
CA ASN A 18 -9.14 -1.51 15.08
C ASN A 18 -7.83 -1.47 14.27
N VAL A 19 -6.92 -2.42 14.51
CA VAL A 19 -5.62 -2.46 13.84
C VAL A 19 -5.68 -2.71 12.33
N LEU A 20 -6.78 -3.29 11.80
CA LEU A 20 -6.94 -3.46 10.35
C LEU A 20 -7.14 -2.13 9.64
N GLU A 21 -7.87 -1.20 10.26
CA GLU A 21 -8.01 0.15 9.69
C GLU A 21 -6.64 0.82 9.54
N ILE A 22 -5.76 0.66 10.53
CA ILE A 22 -4.39 1.18 10.45
C ILE A 22 -3.60 0.47 9.34
N GLY A 23 -3.61 -0.86 9.33
CA GLY A 23 -2.85 -1.66 8.37
C GLY A 23 -3.28 -1.39 6.92
N PHE A 24 -4.58 -1.36 6.65
CA PHE A 24 -5.15 -1.16 5.31
C PHE A 24 -5.11 0.30 4.86
N SER A 25 -4.76 1.26 5.73
CA SER A 25 -4.62 2.68 5.39
C SER A 25 -3.22 3.08 4.94
N ASN A 26 -2.26 2.15 4.84
CA ASN A 26 -0.91 2.49 4.42
C ASN A 26 -0.81 2.66 2.88
N MET A 27 -0.68 3.90 2.40
CA MET A 27 -0.65 4.21 0.96
C MET A 27 0.61 3.76 0.23
N ASN A 28 1.68 3.41 0.95
CA ASN A 28 2.91 2.88 0.34
C ASN A 28 2.60 1.65 -0.53
N MET A 29 1.67 0.80 -0.09
CA MET A 29 1.29 -0.42 -0.79
C MET A 29 0.69 -0.16 -2.18
N ILE A 30 0.02 0.98 -2.34
CA ILE A 30 -0.59 1.39 -3.61
C ILE A 30 0.47 1.99 -4.52
N VAL A 31 1.32 2.86 -3.98
CA VAL A 31 2.21 3.70 -4.78
C VAL A 31 3.52 2.98 -5.11
N HIS A 32 4.24 2.48 -4.10
CA HIS A 32 5.63 2.10 -4.28
C HIS A 32 5.83 0.84 -5.13
N PRO A 33 5.21 -0.32 -4.82
CA PRO A 33 5.49 -1.55 -5.56
C PRO A 33 5.14 -1.41 -7.05
N THR A 34 4.00 -0.80 -7.34
CA THR A 34 3.54 -0.54 -8.72
C THR A 34 4.51 0.34 -9.49
N THR A 35 4.95 1.45 -8.89
CA THR A 35 5.87 2.38 -9.57
C THR A 35 7.24 1.76 -9.79
N VAL A 36 7.79 1.03 -8.81
CA VAL A 36 9.08 0.34 -8.99
C VAL A 36 8.98 -0.73 -10.06
N LEU A 37 7.97 -1.61 -10.00
CA LEU A 37 7.78 -2.69 -10.96
C LEU A 37 7.70 -2.16 -12.41
N LEU A 38 6.88 -1.13 -12.64
CA LEU A 38 6.68 -0.55 -13.97
C LEU A 38 7.84 0.34 -14.44
N ASN A 39 8.83 0.61 -13.58
CA ASN A 39 10.04 1.33 -13.92
C ASN A 39 11.31 0.48 -13.73
N ALA A 40 11.22 -0.84 -13.53
CA ALA A 40 12.37 -1.69 -13.19
C ALA A 40 13.54 -1.54 -14.17
N GLY A 41 13.28 -1.65 -15.48
CA GLY A 41 14.32 -1.46 -16.50
C GLY A 41 14.87 -0.03 -16.56
N ARG A 42 14.06 0.99 -16.22
CA ARG A 42 14.54 2.39 -16.12
C ARG A 42 15.43 2.58 -14.91
N ILE A 43 15.06 2.00 -13.76
CA ILE A 43 15.87 2.00 -12.53
C ILE A 43 17.24 1.41 -12.83
N GLU A 44 17.29 0.22 -13.43
CA GLU A 44 18.54 -0.47 -13.72
C GLU A 44 19.40 0.26 -14.77
N SER A 45 18.79 0.78 -15.83
CA SER A 45 19.54 1.44 -16.91
C SER A 45 20.07 2.83 -16.55
N THR A 46 19.42 3.52 -15.62
CA THR A 46 19.79 4.90 -15.22
C THR A 46 20.43 4.98 -13.83
N GLY A 47 20.44 3.88 -13.07
CA GLY A 47 20.82 3.91 -11.66
C GLY A 47 19.86 4.75 -10.80
N GLY A 48 18.58 4.82 -11.20
CA GLY A 48 17.56 5.64 -10.53
C GLY A 48 17.62 7.13 -10.85
N ASP A 49 18.28 7.55 -11.93
CA ASP A 49 18.40 8.96 -12.31
C ASP A 49 17.12 9.51 -12.97
N PHE A 50 16.02 9.49 -12.22
CA PHE A 50 14.76 10.14 -12.56
C PHE A 50 13.96 10.44 -11.29
N ARG A 51 12.94 11.30 -11.40
CA ARG A 51 12.04 11.63 -10.29
C ARG A 51 11.01 10.52 -10.13
N PHE A 52 10.99 9.85 -8.99
CA PHE A 52 10.17 8.68 -8.73
C PHE A 52 8.68 8.94 -8.95
N TYR A 53 8.17 10.03 -8.37
CA TYR A 53 6.76 10.40 -8.53
C TYR A 53 6.50 11.12 -9.85
N THR A 54 7.27 12.18 -10.15
CA THR A 54 7.03 13.01 -11.34
C THR A 54 7.24 12.28 -12.67
N ASP A 55 8.30 11.47 -12.78
CA ASP A 55 8.63 10.79 -14.03
C ASP A 55 8.23 9.30 -14.01
N GLY A 56 8.10 8.69 -12.83
CA GLY A 56 7.77 7.28 -12.67
C GLY A 56 6.28 6.97 -12.59
N VAL A 57 5.45 7.91 -12.10
CA VAL A 57 3.99 7.79 -12.12
C VAL A 57 3.47 8.46 -13.39
N THR A 58 3.31 7.69 -14.46
CA THR A 58 2.66 8.14 -15.70
C THR A 58 1.14 7.88 -15.64
N PRO A 59 0.31 8.40 -16.58
CA PRO A 59 -1.14 8.20 -16.53
C PRO A 59 -1.59 6.73 -16.42
N SER A 60 -0.92 5.82 -17.12
CA SER A 60 -1.22 4.38 -17.06
C SER A 60 -0.77 3.74 -15.74
N VAL A 61 0.35 4.19 -15.18
CA VAL A 61 0.82 3.75 -13.85
C VAL A 61 -0.16 4.20 -12.78
N GLY A 62 -0.56 5.48 -12.79
CA GLY A 62 -1.57 6.03 -11.88
C GLY A 62 -2.91 5.30 -11.97
N LYS A 63 -3.37 4.99 -13.20
CA LYS A 63 -4.58 4.19 -13.40
C LYS A 63 -4.47 2.78 -12.77
N LEU A 64 -3.32 2.12 -12.88
CA LEU A 64 -3.13 0.80 -12.27
C LEU A 64 -3.13 0.91 -10.74
N GLN A 65 -2.50 1.95 -10.17
CA GLN A 65 -2.53 2.24 -8.74
C GLN A 65 -3.97 2.46 -8.25
N GLU A 66 -4.81 3.16 -9.01
CA GLU A 66 -6.23 3.34 -8.67
C GLU A 66 -7.04 2.03 -8.74
N LEU A 67 -6.72 1.13 -9.68
CA LEU A 67 -7.36 -0.18 -9.75
C LEU A 67 -6.96 -1.06 -8.56
N MET A 68 -5.68 -1.03 -8.19
CA MET A 68 -5.18 -1.70 -6.99
C MET A 68 -5.82 -1.14 -5.71
N ASP A 69 -6.03 0.18 -5.64
CA ASP A 69 -6.71 0.82 -4.53
C ASP A 69 -8.18 0.40 -4.41
N LYS A 70 -8.86 0.17 -5.55
CA LYS A 70 -10.24 -0.36 -5.54
C LYS A 70 -10.31 -1.75 -4.91
N GLU A 71 -9.35 -2.62 -5.20
CA GLU A 71 -9.25 -3.94 -4.55
C GLU A 71 -9.04 -3.77 -3.03
N ARG A 72 -8.09 -2.93 -2.61
CA ARG A 72 -7.87 -2.59 -1.19
C ARG A 72 -9.16 -2.13 -0.49
N LEU A 73 -9.93 -1.24 -1.13
CA LEU A 73 -11.19 -0.76 -0.60
C LEU A 73 -12.29 -1.84 -0.56
N GLN A 74 -12.31 -2.77 -1.51
CA GLN A 74 -13.22 -3.93 -1.49
C GLN A 74 -12.92 -4.84 -0.31
N ILE A 75 -11.64 -5.13 -0.07
CA ILE A 75 -11.17 -5.92 1.08
C ILE A 75 -11.58 -5.22 2.37
N ALA A 76 -11.27 -3.92 2.51
CA ALA A 76 -11.63 -3.14 3.69
C ALA A 76 -13.15 -3.19 4.00
N ARG A 77 -14.01 -3.08 2.98
CA ARG A 77 -15.46 -3.19 3.15
C ARG A 77 -15.89 -4.57 3.63
N ALA A 78 -15.24 -5.65 3.18
CA ALA A 78 -15.53 -7.00 3.65
C ALA A 78 -15.24 -7.18 5.16
N TYR A 79 -14.29 -6.40 5.69
CA TYR A 79 -13.99 -6.32 7.13
C TYR A 79 -14.78 -5.22 7.87
N GLY A 80 -15.80 -4.63 7.22
CA GLY A 80 -16.64 -3.59 7.80
C GLY A 80 -15.90 -2.28 8.08
N LEU A 81 -14.87 -1.96 7.28
CA LEU A 81 -14.09 -0.73 7.35
C LEU A 81 -14.46 0.21 6.21
N ASN A 82 -14.53 1.50 6.51
CA ASN A 82 -14.73 2.57 5.53
C ASN A 82 -13.46 3.41 5.46
N LEU A 83 -12.58 3.06 4.52
CA LEU A 83 -11.30 3.75 4.32
C LEU A 83 -11.44 4.82 3.24
N LEU A 84 -10.61 5.86 3.34
CA LEU A 84 -10.38 6.78 2.24
C LEU A 84 -9.71 6.03 1.07
N SER A 85 -10.10 6.36 -0.15
CA SER A 85 -9.31 6.03 -1.35
C SER A 85 -7.94 6.71 -1.29
N ALA A 86 -7.00 6.24 -2.10
CA ALA A 86 -5.68 6.84 -2.21
C ALA A 86 -5.77 8.32 -2.63
N ILE A 87 -6.67 8.66 -3.55
CA ILE A 87 -6.93 10.04 -4.00
C ILE A 87 -7.41 10.91 -2.81
N GLU A 88 -8.42 10.46 -2.08
CA GLU A 88 -8.96 11.18 -0.92
C GLU A 88 -7.91 11.32 0.20
N TRP A 89 -7.14 10.26 0.45
CA TRP A 89 -6.08 10.27 1.45
C TRP A 89 -4.99 11.29 1.09
N ILE A 90 -4.52 11.29 -0.16
CA ILE A 90 -3.47 12.23 -0.61
C ILE A 90 -3.96 13.68 -0.48
N LYS A 91 -5.20 13.98 -0.89
CA LYS A 91 -5.82 15.30 -0.73
C LYS A 91 -5.98 15.73 0.73
N THR A 92 -6.13 14.76 1.65
CA THR A 92 -6.22 15.02 3.09
C THR A 92 -4.84 15.25 3.71
N ALA A 93 -3.83 14.51 3.26
CA ALA A 93 -2.48 14.55 3.80
C ALA A 93 -1.66 15.74 3.27
N TYR A 94 -1.95 16.20 2.05
CA TYR A 94 -1.17 17.23 1.37
C TYR A 94 -2.07 18.28 0.70
N PRO A 95 -1.64 19.56 0.64
CA PRO A 95 -2.41 20.63 0.02
C PRO A 95 -2.31 20.56 -1.51
N VAL A 96 -2.98 19.56 -2.09
CA VAL A 96 -2.87 19.20 -3.51
C VAL A 96 -4.25 19.06 -4.16
N GLU A 97 -4.32 19.34 -5.46
CA GLU A 97 -5.53 19.19 -6.27
C GLU A 97 -5.25 18.26 -7.47
N GLY A 98 -6.29 17.59 -7.96
CA GLY A 98 -6.20 16.62 -9.06
C GLY A 98 -7.24 15.52 -8.95
N GLU A 99 -7.61 14.90 -10.07
CA GLU A 99 -8.70 13.92 -10.12
C GLU A 99 -8.21 12.48 -10.33
N SER A 100 -6.90 12.28 -10.37
CA SER A 100 -6.26 10.96 -10.49
C SER A 100 -4.98 10.91 -9.66
N ILE A 101 -4.51 9.70 -9.33
CA ILE A 101 -3.22 9.52 -8.65
C ILE A 101 -2.08 10.13 -9.47
N TYR A 102 -2.15 10.02 -10.80
CA TYR A 102 -1.19 10.68 -11.70
C TYR A 102 -1.12 12.19 -11.46
N GLU A 103 -2.26 12.87 -11.43
CA GLU A 103 -2.28 14.32 -11.23
C GLU A 103 -1.81 14.73 -9.84
N LEU A 104 -2.22 13.97 -8.82
CA LEU A 104 -1.87 14.28 -7.43
C LEU A 104 -0.37 14.07 -7.14
N LEU A 105 0.24 13.03 -7.71
CA LEU A 105 1.65 12.70 -7.46
C LEU A 105 2.58 13.34 -8.47
N ALA A 106 2.31 13.21 -9.77
CA ALA A 106 3.28 13.61 -10.78
C ALA A 106 3.26 15.12 -11.06
N LYS A 107 2.11 15.79 -10.91
CA LYS A 107 1.97 17.23 -11.24
C LYS A 107 2.10 18.16 -10.03
N ASN A 108 2.25 17.64 -8.81
CA ASN A 108 2.25 18.48 -7.61
C ASN A 108 3.67 18.76 -7.07
N PRO A 109 4.01 20.04 -6.76
CA PRO A 109 5.30 20.42 -6.19
C PRO A 109 5.67 19.70 -4.89
N VAL A 110 4.71 19.22 -4.10
CA VAL A 110 4.99 18.43 -2.88
C VAL A 110 5.82 17.18 -3.20
N TYR A 111 5.54 16.54 -4.34
CA TYR A 111 6.18 15.31 -4.80
C TYR A 111 7.15 15.54 -5.97
N ALA A 112 7.32 16.80 -6.38
CA ALA A 112 8.15 17.21 -7.51
C ALA A 112 9.26 18.16 -7.05
N GLY A 113 10.26 18.37 -7.89
CA GLY A 113 11.32 19.35 -7.63
C GLY A 113 12.43 18.88 -6.67
N HIS A 114 12.37 17.64 -6.18
CA HIS A 114 13.40 17.04 -5.31
C HIS A 114 14.63 16.49 -6.06
N GLY A 115 14.70 16.70 -7.38
CA GLY A 115 15.71 16.04 -8.23
C GLY A 115 15.46 14.53 -8.34
N SER A 116 16.42 13.80 -8.89
CA SER A 116 16.32 12.35 -9.03
C SER A 116 16.31 11.66 -7.67
N ASP A 117 15.19 11.02 -7.34
CA ASP A 117 14.90 10.41 -6.04
C ASP A 117 14.34 8.98 -6.16
N ALA A 118 14.38 8.39 -7.36
CA ALA A 118 14.03 6.99 -7.56
C ALA A 118 15.06 6.05 -6.91
N PRO A 119 14.65 4.82 -6.54
CA PRO A 119 15.58 3.80 -6.07
C PRO A 119 16.70 3.56 -7.08
N LYS A 120 17.92 3.34 -6.58
CA LYS A 120 19.10 3.05 -7.42
C LYS A 120 19.11 1.62 -7.95
N GLU A 121 18.38 0.73 -7.29
CA GLU A 121 18.26 -0.69 -7.60
C GLU A 121 16.84 -1.16 -7.29
N ILE A 122 16.39 -2.23 -7.96
CA ILE A 122 15.05 -2.78 -7.74
C ILE A 122 14.91 -3.44 -6.36
N ARG A 123 16.01 -3.96 -5.79
CA ARG A 123 16.06 -4.51 -4.43
C ARG A 123 16.07 -3.36 -3.41
N HIS A 124 14.95 -2.66 -3.32
CA HIS A 124 14.74 -1.52 -2.44
C HIS A 124 13.59 -1.79 -1.46
N ARG A 125 13.53 -1.05 -0.34
CA ARG A 125 12.44 -1.19 0.67
C ARG A 125 11.03 -1.05 0.09
N TYR A 126 10.89 -0.30 -1.00
CA TYR A 126 9.64 -0.21 -1.76
C TYR A 126 9.10 -1.55 -2.26
N LEU A 127 9.97 -2.56 -2.41
CA LEU A 127 9.58 -3.95 -2.66
C LEU A 127 9.79 -4.82 -1.42
N THR A 128 10.99 -4.78 -0.82
CA THR A 128 11.38 -5.71 0.27
C THR A 128 10.68 -5.46 1.60
N GLU A 129 10.08 -4.28 1.80
CA GLU A 129 9.27 -3.96 2.98
C GLU A 129 7.77 -3.98 2.62
N ASP A 130 7.39 -3.22 1.60
CA ASP A 130 5.97 -2.96 1.29
C ASP A 130 5.24 -4.22 0.76
N ILE A 131 5.91 -5.09 0.00
CA ILE A 131 5.25 -6.34 -0.47
C ILE A 131 5.00 -7.31 0.70
N PRO A 132 6.03 -7.81 1.40
CA PRO A 132 5.83 -8.83 2.43
C PRO A 132 5.03 -8.32 3.62
N ASN A 133 5.06 -7.03 3.95
CA ASN A 133 4.41 -6.50 5.15
C ASN A 133 3.08 -5.79 4.89
N LEU A 134 2.78 -5.38 3.65
CA LEU A 134 1.53 -4.70 3.32
C LEU A 134 0.69 -5.49 2.32
N LEU A 135 1.25 -5.85 1.16
CA LEU A 135 0.48 -6.52 0.11
C LEU A 135 0.16 -7.97 0.42
N VAL A 136 1.13 -8.73 0.93
CA VAL A 136 0.92 -10.13 1.30
C VAL A 136 -0.17 -10.28 2.37
N PRO A 137 -0.12 -9.59 3.53
CA PRO A 137 -1.22 -9.67 4.48
C PRO A 137 -2.55 -9.20 3.88
N LEU A 138 -2.56 -8.14 3.06
CA LEU A 138 -3.78 -7.64 2.44
C LEU A 138 -4.42 -8.69 1.51
N ALA A 139 -3.62 -9.38 0.70
CA ALA A 139 -4.07 -10.44 -0.20
C ALA A 139 -4.64 -11.64 0.57
N ASP A 140 -4.01 -12.07 1.67
CA ASP A 140 -4.53 -13.16 2.49
C ASP A 140 -5.88 -12.80 3.18
N PHE A 141 -6.01 -11.55 3.66
CA PHE A 141 -7.28 -11.05 4.16
C PHE A 141 -8.35 -11.04 3.04
N ALA A 142 -7.96 -10.74 1.80
CA ALA A 142 -8.86 -10.81 0.65
C ALA A 142 -9.35 -12.24 0.39
N GLU A 143 -8.43 -13.21 0.41
CA GLU A 143 -8.74 -14.64 0.21
C GLU A 143 -9.74 -15.13 1.27
N THR A 144 -9.50 -14.80 2.53
CA THR A 144 -10.42 -15.15 3.64
C THR A 144 -11.81 -14.54 3.45
N ALA A 145 -11.88 -13.33 2.88
CA ALA A 145 -13.12 -12.64 2.58
C ALA A 145 -13.76 -13.05 1.23
N ASN A 146 -13.14 -13.95 0.47
CA ASN A 146 -13.53 -14.29 -0.91
C ASN A 146 -13.63 -13.05 -1.82
N VAL A 147 -12.69 -12.11 -1.67
CA VAL A 147 -12.55 -10.92 -2.53
C VAL A 147 -11.43 -11.19 -3.54
N GLU A 148 -11.74 -11.07 -4.84
CA GLU A 148 -10.73 -11.20 -5.89
C GLU A 148 -9.79 -10.00 -5.93
N THR A 149 -8.49 -10.28 -6.05
CA THR A 149 -7.42 -9.26 -6.04
C THR A 149 -6.43 -9.40 -7.19
N PRO A 150 -6.89 -9.50 -8.46
CA PRO A 150 -6.03 -9.83 -9.59
C PRO A 150 -4.86 -8.85 -9.77
N ILE A 151 -5.02 -7.56 -9.46
CA ILE A 151 -3.94 -6.57 -9.59
C ILE A 151 -2.92 -6.72 -8.46
N ILE A 152 -3.36 -6.79 -7.20
CA ILE A 152 -2.46 -7.03 -6.05
C ILE A 152 -1.69 -8.35 -6.24
N ASP A 153 -2.38 -9.43 -6.60
CA ASP A 153 -1.76 -10.74 -6.82
C ASP A 153 -0.73 -10.72 -7.94
N SER A 154 -1.02 -10.01 -9.04
CA SER A 154 -0.08 -9.85 -10.15
C SER A 154 1.18 -9.10 -9.73
N ILE A 155 1.03 -8.02 -8.96
CA ILE A 155 2.17 -7.24 -8.47
C ILE A 155 3.04 -8.07 -7.53
N ILE A 156 2.43 -8.80 -6.57
CA ILE A 156 3.16 -9.70 -5.67
C ILE A 156 3.94 -10.75 -6.49
N THR A 157 3.27 -11.38 -7.46
CA THR A 157 3.85 -12.44 -8.29
C THR A 157 5.04 -11.94 -9.11
N LEU A 158 4.88 -10.82 -9.81
CA LEU A 158 5.93 -10.27 -10.66
C LEU A 158 7.12 -9.78 -9.84
N CYS A 159 6.89 -9.08 -8.73
CA CYS A 159 7.97 -8.63 -7.87
C CYS A 159 8.68 -9.79 -7.16
N SER A 160 7.96 -10.86 -6.79
CA SER A 160 8.57 -12.08 -6.25
C SER A 160 9.54 -12.69 -7.27
N ALA A 161 9.13 -12.77 -8.54
CA ALA A 161 9.95 -13.29 -9.62
C ALA A 161 11.17 -12.40 -9.91
N LEU A 162 11.02 -11.07 -9.87
CA LEU A 162 12.15 -10.16 -10.09
C LEU A 162 13.20 -10.21 -8.98
N LEU A 163 12.81 -10.52 -7.74
CA LEU A 163 13.69 -10.49 -6.56
C LEU A 163 14.15 -11.88 -6.13
N ASP A 164 13.74 -12.94 -6.85
CA ASP A 164 13.95 -14.34 -6.48
C ASP A 164 13.51 -14.62 -5.02
N GLU A 165 12.38 -14.02 -4.61
CA GLU A 165 11.87 -14.11 -3.25
C GLU A 165 10.38 -14.45 -3.25
N PRO A 166 9.96 -15.59 -2.66
CA PRO A 166 8.56 -15.99 -2.72
C PRO A 166 7.74 -15.27 -1.64
N PHE A 167 7.37 -14.02 -1.90
CA PHE A 167 6.78 -13.14 -0.89
C PHE A 167 5.46 -13.66 -0.29
N LYS A 168 4.63 -14.40 -1.03
CA LYS A 168 3.42 -15.02 -0.46
C LYS A 168 3.74 -15.97 0.69
N GLU A 169 4.88 -16.66 0.62
CA GLU A 169 5.33 -17.61 1.63
C GLU A 169 6.19 -16.94 2.72
N THR A 170 7.05 -16.00 2.33
CA THR A 170 8.00 -15.33 3.25
C THR A 170 7.40 -14.12 3.96
N GLY A 171 6.38 -13.48 3.40
CA GLY A 171 5.71 -12.31 3.95
C GLY A 171 4.82 -12.62 5.16
N ARG A 172 4.19 -11.56 5.67
CA ARG A 172 3.34 -11.55 6.87
C ARG A 172 1.92 -12.09 6.56
N ASN A 173 1.86 -13.30 6.02
CA ASN A 173 0.62 -14.03 5.75
C ASN A 173 -0.15 -14.40 7.03
N LEU A 174 -1.43 -14.76 6.91
CA LEU A 174 -2.31 -15.07 8.05
C LEU A 174 -1.79 -16.25 8.86
N LYS A 175 -1.13 -17.23 8.21
CA LYS A 175 -0.46 -18.32 8.90
C LYS A 175 0.63 -17.83 9.86
N LYS A 176 1.51 -16.91 9.42
CA LYS A 176 2.53 -16.32 10.29
C LYS A 176 1.96 -15.38 11.35
N LEU A 177 0.78 -14.81 11.11
CA LEU A 177 0.04 -14.03 12.08
C LEU A 177 -0.70 -14.89 13.12
N GLY A 178 -0.77 -16.21 12.93
CA GLY A 178 -1.56 -17.10 13.80
C GLY A 178 -3.08 -16.94 13.60
N LEU A 179 -3.49 -16.49 12.41
CA LEU A 179 -4.86 -16.14 12.05
C LEU A 179 -5.45 -17.06 10.97
N ASP A 180 -4.68 -18.04 10.50
CA ASP A 180 -5.08 -18.99 9.46
C ASP A 180 -6.30 -19.82 9.88
N GLY A 181 -7.16 -20.13 8.92
CA GLY A 181 -8.41 -20.90 9.12
C GLY A 181 -9.55 -20.17 9.84
N LEU A 182 -9.38 -18.90 10.23
CA LEU A 182 -10.46 -18.10 10.81
C LEU A 182 -11.36 -17.51 9.72
N GLU A 183 -12.67 -17.52 9.95
CA GLU A 183 -13.62 -16.77 9.11
C GLU A 183 -13.53 -15.26 9.43
N VAL A 184 -13.95 -14.40 8.49
CA VAL A 184 -13.95 -12.92 8.64
C VAL A 184 -14.54 -12.47 9.98
N LYS A 185 -15.67 -13.05 10.41
CA LYS A 185 -16.33 -12.71 11.68
C LYS A 185 -15.45 -13.00 12.90
N ASP A 186 -14.72 -14.11 12.87
CA ASP A 186 -13.89 -14.58 13.98
C ASP A 186 -12.58 -13.81 14.00
N LEU A 187 -12.03 -13.44 12.83
CA LEU A 187 -10.91 -12.50 12.71
C LEU A 187 -11.24 -11.14 13.32
N ILE A 188 -12.38 -10.53 12.94
CA ILE A 188 -12.79 -9.23 13.48
C ILE A 188 -12.95 -9.33 15.00
N ARG A 189 -13.62 -10.39 15.48
CA ARG A 189 -13.80 -10.61 16.92
C ARG A 189 -12.46 -10.74 17.64
N TYR A 190 -11.54 -11.54 17.10
CA TYR A 190 -10.20 -11.73 17.66
C TYR A 190 -9.43 -10.41 17.73
N ILE A 191 -9.48 -9.62 16.66
CA ILE A 191 -8.79 -8.34 16.55
C ILE A 191 -9.33 -7.30 17.54
N GLU A 192 -10.64 -7.28 17.78
CA GLU A 192 -11.27 -6.28 18.66
C GLU A 192 -11.24 -6.69 20.13
N LYS A 193 -11.24 -7.98 20.45
CA LYS A 193 -11.42 -8.47 21.83
C LYS A 193 -10.26 -9.29 22.38
N GLY A 194 -9.33 -9.73 21.54
CA GLY A 194 -8.36 -10.76 21.90
C GLY A 194 -9.01 -12.13 22.05
N TYR A 195 -8.31 -13.04 22.74
CA TYR A 195 -8.82 -14.37 23.13
C TYR A 195 -9.87 -14.26 24.24
#